data_AF-A0A8T3T4P7-F1
#
_entry.id   AF-A0A8T3T4P7-F1
#
_cell.length_a   1.000
_cell.length_b   1.000
_cell.length_c   1.000
_cell.angle_alpha   90.00
_cell.angle_beta   90.00
_cell.angle_gamma   90.00
#
_symmetry.space_group_name_H-M   'P 1'
#
loop_
_entity.id
_entity.type
_entity.pdbx_description
1 polymer ?
#
loop_
_entity_poly.entity_id
_entity_poly.type
_entity_poly.pdbx_seq_one_letter_code
_entity_poly.pdbx_strand_id
1 'polypeptide(L)'
;LGLRPVAPTAHRSGTVTAAWLPDGLDWGPFNAAMRGKGLVVAGGQGKWTGKILRFGHMGDVGIDEMAEALAIMGGTLPEFGHPADGEAAAGAARAAYEAMAAGVR
;
A
#
# COMPACT_ATOMS: atom_id res chain seq x y z
N LEU A 1 1.66 -8.00 1.80
CA LEU A 1 2.01 -6.91 2.75
C LEU A 1 1.63 -7.18 4.21
N GLY A 2 0.58 -7.96 4.52
CA GLY A 2 0.19 -8.21 5.92
C GLY A 2 -0.48 -7.02 6.64
N LEU A 3 -0.73 -5.93 5.92
CA LEU A 3 -1.39 -4.74 6.45
C LEU A 3 -2.91 -4.92 6.51
N ARG A 4 -3.54 -4.33 7.53
CA ARG A 4 -4.98 -4.40 7.74
C ARG A 4 -5.67 -3.16 7.17
N PRO A 5 -6.60 -3.28 6.20
CA PRO A 5 -7.39 -2.16 5.72
C PRO A 5 -8.20 -1.51 6.85
N VAL A 6 -8.34 -0.19 6.80
CA VAL A 6 -9.13 0.57 7.78
C VAL A 6 -10.62 0.35 7.58
N ALA A 7 -11.08 0.39 6.32
CA ALA A 7 -12.49 0.26 5.98
C ALA A 7 -12.88 -1.22 5.75
N PRO A 8 -14.07 -1.65 6.22
CA PRO A 8 -14.63 -2.94 5.87
C PRO A 8 -14.95 -2.99 4.37
N THR A 9 -15.01 -4.19 3.79
CA THR A 9 -15.12 -4.39 2.33
C THR A 9 -16.22 -3.57 1.68
N ALA A 10 -17.41 -3.49 2.30
CA ALA A 10 -18.56 -2.74 1.77
C ALA A 10 -18.38 -1.21 1.71
N HIS A 11 -17.35 -0.67 2.36
CA HIS A 11 -17.10 0.77 2.46
C HIS A 11 -15.68 1.15 1.99
N ARG A 12 -15.00 0.27 1.24
CA ARG A 12 -13.68 0.58 0.68
C ARG A 12 -13.83 1.57 -0.47
N SER A 13 -12.95 2.58 -0.49
CA SER A 13 -12.91 3.55 -1.57
C SER A 13 -12.26 2.95 -2.82
N GLY A 14 -12.78 3.33 -3.99
CA GLY A 14 -12.23 3.00 -5.30
C GLY A 14 -11.06 3.89 -5.75
N THR A 15 -10.65 4.87 -4.93
CA THR A 15 -9.58 5.83 -5.28
C THR A 15 -8.44 5.92 -4.27
N VAL A 16 -8.63 5.40 -3.05
CA VAL A 16 -7.60 5.37 -2.01
C VAL A 16 -7.82 4.23 -1.03
N THR A 17 -6.75 3.51 -0.69
CA THR A 17 -6.75 2.47 0.33
C THR A 17 -6.04 2.98 1.58
N ALA A 18 -6.77 3.07 2.70
CA ALA A 18 -6.17 3.32 4.01
C ALA A 18 -5.87 2.00 4.72
N ALA A 19 -4.67 1.86 5.28
CA ALA A 19 -4.26 0.68 6.03
C ALA A 19 -3.57 1.06 7.34
N TRP A 20 -3.80 0.27 8.38
CA TRP A 20 -3.14 0.41 9.67
C TRP A 20 -1.65 0.11 9.55
N LEU A 21 -0.83 0.95 10.18
CA LEU A 21 0.57 0.60 10.39
C LEU A 21 0.63 -0.56 11.39
N PRO A 22 1.56 -1.50 11.22
CA PRO A 22 1.86 -2.51 12.23
C PRO A 22 2.24 -1.89 13.57
N ASP A 23 1.98 -2.62 14.65
CA ASP A 23 2.37 -2.17 15.99
C ASP A 23 3.89 -1.97 16.07
N GLY A 24 4.31 -0.83 16.61
CA GLY A 24 5.74 -0.47 16.73
C GLY A 24 6.36 0.18 15.49
N LEU A 25 5.65 0.27 14.36
CA LEU A 25 6.16 0.97 13.17
C LEU A 25 5.93 2.49 13.27
N ASP A 26 7.03 3.25 13.36
CA ASP A 26 6.97 4.72 13.25
C ASP A 26 6.80 5.17 11.80
N TRP A 27 5.75 5.96 11.54
CA TRP A 27 5.42 6.51 10.23
C TRP A 27 6.55 7.36 9.65
N GLY A 28 7.21 8.21 10.45
CA GLY A 28 8.18 9.18 9.94
C GLY A 28 9.36 8.51 9.22
N PRO A 29 10.14 7.66 9.92
CA PRO A 29 11.24 6.90 9.34
C PRO A 29 10.80 5.96 8.21
N PHE A 30 9.66 5.26 8.37
CA PHE A 30 9.14 4.36 7.35
C PHE A 30 8.81 5.09 6.05
N ASN A 31 8.13 6.23 6.14
CA ASN A 31 7.80 7.06 4.99
C ASN A 31 9.06 7.67 4.34
N ALA A 32 10.05 8.07 5.14
CA ALA A 32 11.33 8.54 4.62
C ALA A 32 12.07 7.45 3.82
N ALA A 33 12.06 6.21 4.30
CA ALA A 33 12.67 5.07 3.60
C ALA A 33 11.97 4.78 2.26
N MET A 34 10.63 4.75 2.24
CA MET A 34 9.88 4.59 0.98
C MET A 34 10.16 5.75 0.00
N ARG A 35 10.21 6.99 0.50
CA ARG A 35 10.52 8.17 -0.31
C ARG A 35 11.93 8.14 -0.89
N GLY A 36 12.90 7.62 -0.14
CA GLY A 36 14.26 7.37 -0.62
C GLY A 36 14.34 6.35 -1.76
N LYS A 37 13.32 5.48 -1.89
CA LYS A 37 13.16 4.50 -2.98
C LYS A 37 12.26 5.02 -4.12
N GLY A 38 11.91 6.30 -4.11
CA GLY A 38 11.07 6.92 -5.14
C GLY A 38 9.57 6.83 -4.90
N LEU A 39 9.11 6.17 -3.82
CA LEU A 39 7.68 6.03 -3.53
C LEU A 39 7.20 7.09 -2.53
N VAL A 40 6.20 7.87 -2.93
CA VAL A 40 5.52 8.82 -2.04
C VAL A 40 4.18 8.25 -1.60
N VAL A 41 4.02 8.03 -0.29
CA VAL A 41 2.76 7.57 0.32
C VAL A 41 2.30 8.61 1.34
N ALA A 42 0.99 8.85 1.42
CA ALA A 42 0.45 9.78 2.38
C ALA A 42 0.20 9.12 3.75
N GLY A 43 0.44 9.85 4.83
CA GLY A 43 0.08 9.41 6.18
C GLY A 43 -1.38 9.70 6.53
N GLY A 44 -1.80 9.19 7.69
CA GLY A 44 -3.04 9.62 8.34
C GLY A 44 -3.03 11.10 8.75
N GLN A 45 -4.22 11.66 8.95
CA GLN A 45 -4.42 13.07 9.31
C GLN A 45 -5.22 13.18 10.62
N GLY A 46 -5.03 14.28 11.36
CA GLY A 46 -5.73 14.56 12.62
C GLY A 46 -5.52 13.43 13.64
N LYS A 47 -6.62 12.85 14.15
CA LYS A 47 -6.57 11.74 15.13
C LYS A 47 -5.88 10.46 14.62
N TRP A 48 -5.62 10.38 13.31
CA TRP A 48 -4.99 9.25 12.62
C TRP A 48 -3.52 9.49 12.25
N THR A 49 -2.97 10.67 12.53
CA THR A 49 -1.55 10.97 12.28
C THR A 49 -0.66 9.91 12.95
N GLY A 50 0.25 9.32 12.19
CA GLY A 50 1.18 8.28 12.65
C GLY A 50 0.57 6.89 12.86
N LYS A 51 -0.71 6.66 12.51
CA LYS A 51 -1.40 5.37 12.76
C LYS A 51 -1.73 4.58 11.49
N ILE A 52 -1.90 5.29 10.38
CA ILE A 52 -2.25 4.69 9.08
C ILE A 52 -1.38 5.27 7.98
N LEU A 53 -1.31 4.53 6.89
CA LEU A 53 -0.92 5.03 5.58
C LEU A 53 -2.14 5.10 4.66
N ARG A 54 -2.05 5.93 3.62
CA ARG A 54 -3.05 6.08 2.56
C ARG A 54 -2.37 5.91 1.21
N PHE A 55 -2.70 4.81 0.55
CA PHE A 55 -2.21 4.44 -0.77
C PHE A 55 -3.22 4.90 -1.83
N GLY A 56 -2.87 5.94 -2.58
CA GLY A 56 -3.74 6.52 -3.61
C GLY A 56 -3.62 5.77 -4.94
N HIS A 57 -4.75 5.56 -5.60
CA HIS A 57 -4.84 4.86 -6.89
C HIS A 57 -5.84 5.58 -7.81
N MET A 58 -5.63 6.89 -7.95
CA MET A 58 -6.53 7.80 -8.65
C MET A 58 -5.77 8.57 -9.73
N GLY A 59 -6.39 8.73 -10.89
CA GLY A 59 -5.84 9.48 -12.01
C GLY A 59 -5.16 8.57 -13.02
N ASP A 60 -4.09 9.07 -13.65
CA ASP A 60 -3.32 8.35 -14.64
C ASP A 60 -2.27 7.45 -13.97
N VAL A 61 -2.76 6.34 -13.40
CA VAL A 61 -1.92 5.34 -12.72
C VAL A 61 -2.33 3.95 -13.15
N GLY A 62 -1.39 3.21 -13.73
CA GLY A 62 -1.59 1.86 -14.23
C GLY A 62 -1.22 0.77 -13.23
N ILE A 63 -1.39 -0.47 -13.68
CA ILE A 63 -1.10 -1.65 -12.87
C ILE A 63 0.40 -1.81 -12.58
N ASP A 64 1.28 -1.35 -13.47
CA ASP A 64 2.73 -1.46 -13.25
C ASP A 64 3.22 -0.49 -12.18
N GLU A 65 2.73 0.76 -12.17
CA GLU A 65 3.02 1.71 -11.09
C GLU A 65 2.46 1.20 -9.75
N MET A 66 1.25 0.61 -9.76
CA MET A 66 0.66 -0.02 -8.57
C MET A 66 1.52 -1.18 -8.05
N ALA A 67 1.98 -2.04 -8.95
CA ALA A 67 2.80 -3.20 -8.60
C ALA A 67 4.17 -2.78 -8.06
N GLU A 68 4.81 -1.79 -8.68
CA GLU A 68 6.08 -1.22 -8.21
C GLU A 68 5.93 -0.58 -6.83
N ALA A 69 4.87 0.21 -6.60
CA ALA A 69 4.60 0.79 -5.30
C ALA A 69 4.41 -0.28 -4.21
N LEU A 70 3.68 -1.35 -4.51
CA LEU A 70 3.49 -2.48 -3.58
C LEU A 70 4.79 -3.27 -3.36
N ALA A 71 5.66 -3.38 -4.38
CA ALA A 71 6.98 -3.97 -4.24
C ALA A 71 7.85 -3.15 -3.27
N ILE A 72 7.87 -1.82 -3.43
CA ILE A 72 8.63 -0.92 -2.54
C ILE A 72 8.06 -0.97 -1.13
N MET A 73 6.74 -0.91 -0.95
CA MET A 73 6.10 -1.03 0.37
C MET A 73 6.44 -2.36 1.05
N GLY A 74 6.32 -3.48 0.31
CA GLY A 74 6.60 -4.82 0.82
C GLY A 74 8.07 -5.09 1.08
N GLY A 75 8.97 -4.51 0.30
CA GLY A 75 10.41 -4.59 0.53
C GLY A 75 10.90 -3.69 1.67
N THR A 76 10.17 -2.61 1.98
CA THR A 76 10.54 -1.68 3.06
C THR A 76 10.07 -2.18 4.43
N LEU A 77 8.93 -2.87 4.52
CA LEU A 77 8.42 -3.41 5.79
C LEU A 77 9.44 -4.29 6.56
N PRO A 78 10.17 -5.22 5.91
CA PRO A 78 11.20 -6.03 6.58
C PRO A 78 12.37 -5.24 7.17
N GLU A 79 12.73 -4.10 6.56
CA GLU A 79 13.79 -3.20 7.09
C GLU A 79 13.43 -2.62 8.45
N PHE A 80 12.13 -2.59 8.78
CA PHE A 80 11.57 -2.16 10.05
C PHE A 80 11.08 -3.32 10.91
N GLY A 81 11.49 -4.56 10.61
CA GLY A 81 11.16 -5.75 11.41
C GLY A 81 9.74 -6.30 11.18
N HIS A 82 9.05 -5.89 10.11
CA HIS A 82 7.73 -6.40 9.75
C HIS A 82 7.82 -7.31 8.53
N PRO A 83 7.62 -8.64 8.66
CA PRO A 83 7.71 -9.56 7.54
C PRO A 83 6.71 -9.22 6.43
N ALA A 84 7.21 -9.02 5.23
CA ALA A 84 6.42 -8.88 4.02
C ALA A 84 7.28 -9.30 2.82
N ASP A 85 6.60 -9.65 1.75
CA ASP A 85 7.19 -9.97 0.46
C ASP A 85 6.67 -8.96 -0.55
N GLY A 86 7.57 -8.11 -1.06
CA GLY A 86 7.27 -7.09 -2.05
C GLY A 86 6.98 -7.69 -3.43
N GLU A 87 7.73 -8.71 -3.84
CA GLU A 87 7.55 -9.36 -5.14
C GLU A 87 6.22 -10.10 -5.19
N ALA A 88 5.90 -10.86 -4.14
CA ALA A 88 4.60 -11.51 -4.02
C ALA A 88 3.44 -10.49 -3.98
N ALA A 89 3.63 -9.33 -3.33
CA ALA A 89 2.62 -8.28 -3.32
C ALA A 89 2.38 -7.67 -4.71
N ALA A 90 3.45 -7.41 -5.46
CA ALA A 90 3.38 -6.92 -6.84
C ALA A 90 2.70 -7.94 -7.77
N GLY A 91 3.09 -9.21 -7.68
CA GLY A 91 2.47 -10.31 -8.43
C GLY A 91 0.99 -10.47 -8.12
N ALA A 92 0.60 -10.40 -6.85
CA ALA A 92 -0.80 -10.47 -6.44
C ALA A 92 -1.63 -9.31 -7.00
N ALA A 93 -1.07 -8.11 -7.08
CA ALA A 93 -1.75 -6.96 -7.68
C ALA A 93 -2.01 -7.17 -9.17
N ARG A 94 -0.98 -7.58 -9.94
CA ARG A 94 -1.12 -7.88 -11.37
C ARG A 94 -2.16 -8.96 -11.63
N ALA A 95 -2.09 -10.07 -10.89
CA ALA A 95 -3.07 -11.15 -11.01
C ALA A 95 -4.51 -10.69 -10.69
N ALA A 96 -4.70 -9.85 -9.66
CA ALA A 96 -6.01 -9.30 -9.33
C ALA A 96 -6.55 -8.37 -10.43
N TYR A 97 -5.67 -7.55 -11.02
CA TYR A 97 -6.03 -6.67 -12.14
C TYR A 97 -6.43 -7.47 -13.39
N GLU A 98 -5.65 -8.49 -13.74
CA GLU A 98 -5.96 -9.39 -14.86
C GLU A 98 -7.29 -10.11 -14.68
N ALA A 99 -7.55 -10.64 -13.47
CA ALA A 99 -8.81 -11.31 -13.17
C ALA A 99 -10.01 -10.34 -13.29
N MET A 100 -9.86 -9.10 -12.82
CA MET A 100 -10.86 -8.05 -12.96
C MET A 100 -11.09 -7.71 -14.44
N ALA A 101 -10.02 -7.46 -15.21
CA ALA A 101 -10.10 -7.16 -16.63
C ALA A 101 -10.72 -8.31 -17.45
N ALA A 102 -10.45 -9.56 -17.08
CA ALA A 102 -11.04 -10.73 -17.73
C ALA A 102 -12.53 -10.91 -17.41
N GLY A 103 -12.97 -10.49 -16.22
CA GLY A 103 -14.37 -10.53 -15.78
C GLY A 103 -15.24 -9.36 -16.28
N VAL A 104 -14.65 -8.37 -16.94
CA VAL A 104 -15.34 -7.22 -17.55
C VAL A 104 -15.83 -7.56 -18.98
N ARG A 105 -15.95 -8.85 -19.32
CA ARG A 105 -16.56 -9.33 -20.58
C ARG A 105 -18.04 -9.62 -20.44
#